data_AF-A0AAU1R1Z0-F1
#
_entry.id   AF-A0AAU1R1Z0-F1
#
_cell.length_a   1.000
_cell.length_b   1.000
_cell.length_c   1.000
_cell.angle_alpha   90.00
_cell.angle_beta   90.00
_cell.angle_gamma   90.00
#
_symmetry.space_group_name_H-M   'P 1'
#
loop_
_entity.id
_entity.type
_entity.pdbx_description
1 polymer ?
#
loop_
_entity_poly.entity_id
_entity_poly.type
_entity_poly.pdbx_seq_one_letter_code
_entity_poly.pdbx_strand_id
1 'polypeptide(L)'
;MTPQDAFAVRELEVLSPGPLATVQDLGRPGWSHLGVSRSGAADTTSLTLANRLVGNPEDAAGLEITFGGLQARLHLRRPDGTPATGYLALTGAPCPATVNGRPAAVDAPVPVRDGDILALGMPSSGLRTYLAVRGGLTPPPSLGSRATDLLSGTGPALLRSGDTLPVGAPEGPMPGVDHAPRSAPPSEFVLRVWLGPRDDWFEEASLQEFFGARWEATSKSNRVGIRLAGPALQRSRTGELPAEGMVRGALQVPPNGQPVLFLVDHPVTGGYPVIGVVHEDDLPLAGQIPPGAPIRFRPVGAPLWPTRPPPGCRPPC
;
A
#
# COMPACT_ATOMS: atom_id res chain seq x y z
N MET A 1 17.16 28.71 11.86
CA MET A 1 15.82 28.96 11.30
C MET A 1 15.56 30.45 11.44
N THR A 2 15.68 31.22 10.36
CA THR A 2 15.35 32.65 10.37
C THR A 2 13.82 32.82 10.39
N PRO A 3 13.27 33.86 11.04
CA PRO A 3 11.82 34.11 11.11
C PRO A 3 11.09 34.23 9.75
N GLN A 4 11.83 34.30 8.64
CA GLN A 4 11.33 34.47 7.27
C GLN A 4 10.74 33.21 6.62
N ASP A 5 10.92 32.03 7.22
CA ASP A 5 10.39 30.75 6.69
C ASP A 5 9.12 30.27 7.40
N ALA A 6 8.56 31.08 8.32
CA ALA A 6 7.26 30.80 8.90
C ALA A 6 6.17 30.94 7.83
N PHE A 7 5.12 30.12 7.90
CA PHE A 7 3.95 30.19 7.03
C PHE A 7 2.72 30.45 7.90
N ALA A 8 1.80 31.30 7.46
CA ALA A 8 0.49 31.47 8.10
C ALA A 8 -0.55 30.48 7.58
N VAL A 9 -0.43 30.03 6.32
CA VAL A 9 -1.30 29.00 5.73
C VAL A 9 -0.44 27.96 5.03
N ARG A 10 -0.70 26.69 5.36
CA ARG A 10 -0.06 25.52 4.76
C ARG A 10 -1.08 24.40 4.64
N GLU A 11 -1.70 24.30 3.48
CA GLU A 11 -2.79 23.34 3.27
C GLU A 11 -2.70 22.71 1.90
N LEU A 12 -3.16 21.46 1.81
CA LEU A 12 -3.45 20.78 0.56
C LEU A 12 -4.97 20.73 0.40
N GLU A 13 -5.48 21.45 -0.59
CA GLU A 13 -6.89 21.44 -0.99
C GLU A 13 -7.09 20.37 -2.06
N VAL A 14 -8.02 19.45 -1.82
CA VAL A 14 -8.39 18.40 -2.78
C VAL A 14 -9.40 18.98 -3.76
N LEU A 15 -9.01 19.11 -5.02
CA LEU A 15 -9.92 19.55 -6.10
C LEU A 15 -10.70 18.36 -6.66
N SER A 16 -10.03 17.23 -6.85
CA SER A 16 -10.62 15.96 -7.26
C SER A 16 -9.85 14.82 -6.58
N PRO A 17 -10.49 13.89 -5.86
CA PRO A 17 -9.78 12.82 -5.16
C PRO A 17 -9.35 11.66 -6.07
N GLY A 18 -9.80 11.62 -7.34
CA GLY A 18 -9.73 10.41 -8.15
C GLY A 18 -10.67 9.31 -7.62
N PRO A 19 -10.46 8.03 -8.00
CA PRO A 19 -11.30 6.93 -7.54
C PRO A 19 -11.25 6.68 -6.03
N LEU A 20 -10.06 6.81 -5.42
CA LEU A 20 -9.87 6.71 -3.97
C LEU A 20 -8.55 7.39 -3.57
N ALA A 21 -8.62 8.37 -2.68
CA ALA A 21 -7.48 8.98 -2.01
C ALA A 21 -7.68 8.95 -0.49
N THR A 22 -6.65 8.54 0.24
CA THR A 22 -6.66 8.45 1.71
C THR A 22 -5.39 9.00 2.31
N VAL A 23 -5.47 9.52 3.53
CA VAL A 23 -4.27 9.88 4.30
C VAL A 23 -3.69 8.59 4.90
N GLN A 24 -2.40 8.38 4.69
CA GLN A 24 -1.69 7.21 5.18
C GLN A 24 -0.34 7.60 5.80
N ASP A 25 -0.03 7.00 6.95
CA ASP A 25 1.30 6.94 7.55
C ASP A 25 1.72 5.47 7.71
N LEU A 26 2.64 5.16 8.64
CA LEU A 26 3.08 3.78 8.93
C LEU A 26 2.11 2.97 9.80
N GLY A 27 0.94 3.54 10.09
CA GLY A 27 -0.17 2.90 10.77
C GLY A 27 -0.11 3.00 12.30
N ARG A 28 -0.97 2.21 12.94
CA ARG A 28 -1.28 2.23 14.38
C ARG A 28 -0.99 0.87 15.04
N PRO A 29 0.27 0.48 15.23
CA PRO A 29 0.59 -0.78 15.87
C PRO A 29 0.14 -0.81 17.34
N GLY A 30 -0.08 -2.01 17.90
CA GLY A 30 -0.32 -2.21 19.34
C GLY A 30 -1.79 -2.25 19.78
N TRP A 31 -2.74 -2.00 18.89
CA TRP A 31 -4.17 -1.91 19.25
C TRP A 31 -5.01 -3.17 18.97
N SER A 32 -4.39 -4.28 18.57
CA SER A 32 -5.11 -5.52 18.27
C SER A 32 -5.90 -6.08 19.47
N HIS A 33 -5.43 -5.82 20.69
CA HIS A 33 -6.14 -6.17 21.93
C HIS A 33 -7.49 -5.44 22.10
N LEU A 34 -7.72 -4.35 21.36
CA LEU A 34 -8.99 -3.62 21.29
C LEU A 34 -9.73 -3.85 19.96
N GLY A 35 -9.28 -4.81 19.15
CA GLY A 35 -9.90 -5.10 17.86
C GLY A 35 -9.56 -4.15 16.72
N VAL A 36 -8.54 -3.29 16.89
CA VAL A 36 -8.14 -2.31 15.87
C VAL A 36 -6.96 -2.82 15.05
N SER A 37 -7.10 -2.76 13.72
CA SER A 37 -6.05 -3.13 12.77
C SER A 37 -4.92 -2.09 12.74
N ARG A 38 -3.73 -2.48 12.26
CA ARG A 38 -2.60 -1.54 12.13
C ARG A 38 -2.83 -0.51 11.02
N SER A 39 -3.54 -0.84 9.94
CA SER A 39 -3.70 0.04 8.77
C SER A 39 -2.35 0.59 8.26
N GLY A 40 -2.35 1.79 7.67
CA GLY A 40 -1.19 2.47 7.10
C GLY A 40 -1.05 2.27 5.59
N ALA A 41 0.06 2.75 5.03
CA ALA A 41 0.35 2.62 3.61
C ALA A 41 0.41 1.16 3.15
N ALA A 42 -0.31 0.85 2.06
CA ALA A 42 -0.28 -0.47 1.45
C ALA A 42 1.09 -0.77 0.81
N ASP A 43 1.84 0.24 0.41
CA ASP A 43 3.22 0.17 -0.07
C ASP A 43 4.04 1.20 0.71
N THR A 44 4.60 0.72 1.83
CA THR A 44 5.39 1.53 2.76
C THR A 44 6.70 1.99 2.14
N THR A 45 7.30 1.20 1.25
CA THR A 45 8.53 1.57 0.54
C THR A 45 8.33 2.82 -0.30
N SER A 46 7.20 2.93 -0.99
CA SER A 46 6.87 4.13 -1.77
C SER A 46 6.54 5.33 -0.89
N LEU A 47 5.73 5.18 0.16
CA LEU A 47 5.43 6.30 1.07
C LEU A 47 6.71 6.86 1.72
N THR A 48 7.54 5.98 2.29
CA THR A 48 8.79 6.40 2.95
C THR A 48 9.75 7.06 1.98
N LEU A 49 9.85 6.59 0.73
CA LEU A 49 10.63 7.28 -0.29
C LEU A 49 10.08 8.66 -0.61
N ALA A 50 8.75 8.82 -0.77
CA ALA A 50 8.15 10.12 -1.04
C ALA A 50 8.49 11.12 0.08
N ASN A 51 8.37 10.69 1.34
CA ASN A 51 8.76 11.48 2.50
C ASN A 51 10.24 11.87 2.47
N ARG A 52 11.14 10.90 2.22
CA ARG A 52 12.58 11.15 2.13
C ARG A 52 12.94 12.15 1.05
N LEU A 53 12.30 12.10 -0.12
CA LEU A 53 12.55 13.01 -1.23
C LEU A 53 12.23 14.47 -0.87
N VAL A 54 11.20 14.70 -0.07
CA VAL A 54 10.86 16.05 0.42
C VAL A 54 11.50 16.40 1.75
N GLY A 55 12.35 15.53 2.31
CA GLY A 55 13.04 15.72 3.58
C GLY A 55 12.16 15.60 4.83
N ASN A 56 11.04 14.88 4.74
CA ASN A 56 10.23 14.54 5.91
C ASN A 56 10.82 13.33 6.66
N PRO A 57 10.48 13.16 7.95
CA PRO A 57 10.57 11.86 8.61
C PRO A 57 9.85 10.77 7.80
N GLU A 58 10.39 9.54 7.79
CA GLU A 58 9.82 8.43 7.01
C GLU A 58 8.38 8.09 7.40
N ASP A 59 8.02 8.34 8.66
CA ASP A 59 6.71 8.09 9.24
C ASP A 59 5.70 9.23 9.08
N ALA A 60 6.08 10.33 8.42
CA ALA A 60 5.16 11.42 8.13
C ALA A 60 3.99 10.94 7.25
N ALA A 61 2.80 11.50 7.48
CA ALA A 61 1.64 11.14 6.67
C ALA A 61 1.70 11.77 5.28
N GLY A 62 1.30 11.00 4.27
CA GLY A 62 1.10 11.43 2.89
C GLY A 62 -0.26 10.97 2.37
N LEU A 63 -0.52 11.19 1.08
CA LEU A 63 -1.69 10.61 0.42
C LEU A 63 -1.33 9.30 -0.27
N GLU A 64 -2.13 8.27 -0.04
CA GLU A 64 -2.19 7.07 -0.88
C GLU A 64 -3.33 7.24 -1.89
N ILE A 65 -2.99 7.23 -3.18
CA ILE A 65 -3.91 7.48 -4.30
C ILE A 65 -4.03 6.20 -5.13
N THR A 66 -5.24 5.64 -5.20
CA THR A 66 -5.52 4.42 -5.96
C THR A 66 -6.06 4.79 -7.34
N PHE A 67 -5.47 4.23 -8.40
CA PHE A 67 -5.81 4.50 -9.80
C PHE A 67 -5.58 5.96 -10.28
N GLY A 68 -4.82 6.77 -9.55
CA GLY A 68 -4.51 8.14 -9.98
C GLY A 68 -5.71 9.08 -9.97
N GLY A 69 -5.74 10.06 -10.89
CA GLY A 69 -6.86 11.00 -11.04
C GLY A 69 -6.96 12.10 -9.97
N LEU A 70 -6.05 12.13 -8.98
CA LEU A 70 -5.98 13.19 -7.98
C LEU A 70 -5.69 14.54 -8.65
N GLN A 71 -6.44 15.57 -8.27
CA GLN A 71 -6.07 16.97 -8.45
C GLN A 71 -6.07 17.65 -7.09
N ALA A 72 -4.97 18.34 -6.77
CA ALA A 72 -4.80 19.01 -5.49
C ALA A 72 -4.10 20.36 -5.68
N ARG A 73 -4.55 21.37 -4.94
CA ARG A 73 -3.92 22.69 -4.88
C ARG A 73 -3.16 22.84 -3.57
N LEU A 74 -1.95 23.36 -3.63
CA LEU A 74 -1.21 23.73 -2.42
C LEU A 74 -1.40 25.20 -2.09
N HIS A 75 -1.81 25.48 -0.86
CA HIS A 75 -1.86 26.83 -0.30
C HIS A 75 -0.66 27.02 0.63
N LEU A 76 0.22 27.95 0.29
CA LEU A 76 1.52 28.18 0.91
C LEU A 76 1.74 29.69 1.06
N ARG A 77 1.25 30.28 2.16
CA ARG A 77 1.36 31.72 2.41
C ARG A 77 2.20 32.02 3.63
N ARG A 78 3.07 33.02 3.52
CA ARG A 78 3.81 33.59 4.65
C ARG A 78 2.88 34.39 5.59
N PRO A 79 3.31 34.67 6.83
CA PRO A 79 2.58 35.54 7.78
C PRO A 79 2.22 36.91 7.23
N ASP A 80 3.03 37.46 6.33
CA ASP A 80 2.77 38.73 5.65
C ASP A 80 1.81 38.62 4.46
N GLY A 81 1.26 37.43 4.21
CA GLY A 81 0.33 37.15 3.11
C GLY A 81 1.00 36.90 1.75
N THR A 82 2.34 36.97 1.66
CA THR A 82 3.06 36.73 0.40
C THR A 82 3.10 35.24 0.03
N PRO A 83 3.09 34.90 -1.28
CA PRO A 83 3.19 33.52 -1.73
C PRO A 83 4.57 32.95 -1.40
N ALA A 84 4.59 31.69 -0.98
CA ALA A 84 5.80 30.95 -0.69
C ALA A 84 6.00 29.77 -1.64
N THR A 85 7.17 29.14 -1.56
CA THR A 85 7.52 27.94 -2.32
C THR A 85 7.60 26.76 -1.36
N GLY A 86 7.07 25.62 -1.78
CA GLY A 86 7.16 24.34 -1.10
C GLY A 86 7.69 23.26 -2.03
N TYR A 87 7.71 22.03 -1.52
CA TYR A 87 8.13 20.86 -2.27
C TYR A 87 7.14 19.73 -2.06
N LEU A 88 6.90 18.96 -3.10
CA LEU A 88 6.18 17.70 -3.05
C LEU A 88 6.98 16.60 -3.76
N ALA A 89 6.64 15.35 -3.52
CA ALA A 89 7.18 14.22 -4.28
C ALA A 89 6.10 13.18 -4.53
N LEU A 90 6.20 12.52 -5.69
CA LEU A 90 5.32 11.44 -6.11
C LEU A 90 6.13 10.14 -6.24
N THR A 91 5.65 9.05 -5.68
CA THR A 91 6.28 7.72 -5.79
C THR A 91 5.19 6.63 -5.95
N GLY A 92 5.56 5.35 -5.95
CA GLY A 92 4.64 4.24 -6.16
C GLY A 92 4.41 3.93 -7.63
N ALA A 93 3.16 3.67 -8.01
CA ALA A 93 2.75 3.43 -9.38
C ALA A 93 3.08 4.65 -10.27
N PRO A 94 3.81 4.47 -11.38
CA PRO A 94 4.20 5.57 -12.27
C PRO A 94 2.95 6.17 -12.91
N CYS A 95 2.65 7.40 -12.52
CA CYS A 95 1.49 8.14 -12.97
C CYS A 95 1.95 9.41 -13.71
N PRO A 96 1.45 9.68 -14.93
CA PRO A 96 1.68 10.97 -15.58
C PRO A 96 1.22 12.09 -14.64
N ALA A 97 2.11 13.01 -14.31
CA ALA A 97 1.85 14.10 -13.38
C ALA A 97 2.10 15.45 -14.04
N THR A 98 1.30 16.45 -13.67
CA THR A 98 1.54 17.83 -14.10
C THR A 98 1.36 18.81 -12.95
N VAL A 99 2.12 19.91 -12.98
CA VAL A 99 1.89 21.10 -12.15
C VAL A 99 1.46 22.23 -13.09
N ASN A 100 0.23 22.72 -12.92
CA ASN A 100 -0.40 23.71 -13.82
C ASN A 100 -0.29 23.33 -15.30
N GLY A 101 -0.50 22.05 -15.63
CA GLY A 101 -0.45 21.51 -16.99
C GLY A 101 0.96 21.27 -17.55
N ARG A 102 2.02 21.60 -16.81
CA ARG A 102 3.41 21.26 -17.20
C ARG A 102 3.82 19.93 -16.60
N PRO A 103 4.52 19.04 -17.35
CA PRO A 103 4.97 17.76 -16.81
C PRO A 103 5.76 17.93 -15.50
N ALA A 104 5.41 17.13 -14.50
CA ALA A 104 6.10 17.04 -13.23
C ALA A 104 6.85 15.71 -13.13
N ALA A 105 8.03 15.73 -12.52
CA ALA A 105 8.81 14.52 -12.30
C ALA A 105 8.14 13.63 -11.24
N VAL A 106 8.29 12.33 -11.41
CA VAL A 106 8.02 11.32 -10.37
C VAL A 106 9.36 10.86 -9.80
N ASP A 107 9.33 10.31 -8.59
CA ASP A 107 10.50 9.85 -7.85
C ASP A 107 11.58 10.94 -7.67
N ALA A 108 11.16 12.21 -7.65
CA ALA A 108 11.99 13.39 -7.50
C ALA A 108 11.29 14.46 -6.66
N PRO A 109 12.02 15.37 -5.99
CA PRO A 109 11.43 16.53 -5.35
C PRO A 109 10.96 17.53 -6.42
N VAL A 110 9.70 17.97 -6.33
CA VAL A 110 9.08 18.92 -7.26
C VAL A 110 8.79 20.23 -6.52
N PRO A 111 9.42 21.36 -6.93
CA PRO A 111 9.11 22.66 -6.37
C PRO A 111 7.73 23.13 -6.83
N VAL A 112 6.96 23.71 -5.91
CA VAL A 112 5.61 24.23 -6.15
C VAL A 112 5.42 25.55 -5.41
N ARG A 113 4.62 26.45 -5.97
CA ARG A 113 4.29 27.77 -5.40
C ARG A 113 2.88 27.76 -4.84
N ASP A 114 2.57 28.77 -4.02
CA ASP A 114 1.20 29.05 -3.57
C ASP A 114 0.22 29.05 -4.76
N GLY A 115 -0.86 28.27 -4.65
CA GLY A 115 -1.91 28.16 -5.64
C GLY A 115 -1.62 27.17 -6.79
N ASP A 116 -0.42 26.59 -6.86
CA ASP A 116 -0.11 25.59 -7.89
C ASP A 116 -0.99 24.34 -7.74
N ILE A 117 -1.46 23.83 -8.89
CA ILE A 117 -2.32 22.66 -8.98
C ILE A 117 -1.52 21.48 -9.50
N LEU A 118 -1.37 20.46 -8.67
CA LEU A 118 -0.92 19.13 -9.07
C LEU A 118 -2.10 18.36 -9.66
N ALA A 119 -1.90 17.73 -10.82
CA ALA A 119 -2.86 16.82 -11.43
C ALA A 119 -2.19 15.50 -11.85
N LEU A 120 -2.80 14.39 -11.47
CA LEU A 120 -2.39 13.02 -11.81
C LEU A 120 -3.29 12.43 -12.89
N GLY A 121 -2.69 11.75 -13.86
CA GLY A 121 -3.37 10.90 -14.83
C GLY A 121 -3.69 9.52 -14.25
N MET A 122 -3.75 8.52 -15.13
CA MET A 122 -3.89 7.11 -14.74
C MET A 122 -2.51 6.43 -14.76
N PRO A 123 -2.19 5.57 -13.79
CA PRO A 123 -0.93 4.83 -13.79
C PRO A 123 -0.88 3.81 -14.94
N SER A 124 0.30 3.62 -15.54
CA SER A 124 0.52 2.64 -16.63
C SER A 124 0.83 1.22 -16.13
N SER A 125 1.26 1.11 -14.87
CA SER A 125 1.56 -0.14 -14.17
C SER A 125 1.39 0.09 -12.66
N GLY A 126 1.19 -0.99 -11.90
CA GLY A 126 0.89 -0.88 -10.48
C GLY A 126 -0.50 -0.32 -10.20
N LEU A 127 -0.73 0.12 -8.96
CA LEU A 127 -2.06 0.56 -8.51
C LEU A 127 -2.04 1.86 -7.70
N ARG A 128 -1.05 2.04 -6.82
CA ARG A 128 -1.06 3.09 -5.80
C ARG A 128 0.10 4.05 -5.97
N THR A 129 -0.21 5.33 -6.10
CA THR A 129 0.76 6.44 -6.12
C THR A 129 0.74 7.12 -4.74
N TYR A 130 1.89 7.56 -4.26
CA TYR A 130 2.01 8.26 -2.97
C TYR A 130 2.44 9.69 -3.21
N LEU A 131 1.75 10.64 -2.56
CA LEU A 131 2.10 12.05 -2.54
C LEU A 131 2.58 12.43 -1.14
N ALA A 132 3.83 12.87 -1.04
CA ALA A 132 4.34 13.55 0.13
C ALA A 132 4.45 15.05 -0.14
N VAL A 133 4.07 15.87 0.84
CA VAL A 133 4.31 17.31 0.85
C VAL A 133 5.31 17.61 1.96
N ARG A 134 6.28 18.49 1.70
CA ARG A 134 7.30 18.87 2.69
C ARG A 134 6.64 19.46 3.95
N GLY A 135 7.00 18.91 5.10
CA GLY A 135 6.38 19.15 6.42
C GLY A 135 5.36 18.09 6.83
N GLY A 136 4.96 17.20 5.92
CA GLY A 136 4.02 16.11 6.18
C GLY A 136 2.57 16.57 6.32
N LEU A 137 1.62 15.68 6.05
CA LEU A 137 0.21 15.96 6.31
C LEU A 137 -0.07 15.78 7.81
N THR A 138 -0.80 16.72 8.41
CA THR A 138 -1.04 16.74 9.85
C THR A 138 -2.51 16.78 10.26
N PRO A 139 -3.44 16.01 9.64
CA PRO A 139 -4.78 15.88 10.21
C PRO A 139 -4.69 15.33 11.64
N PRO A 140 -5.73 15.54 12.47
CA PRO A 140 -5.76 15.01 13.83
C PRO A 140 -5.53 13.50 13.84
N PRO A 141 -4.60 12.98 14.67
CA PRO A 141 -4.37 11.55 14.76
C PRO A 141 -5.52 10.87 15.51
N SER A 142 -5.88 9.67 15.08
CA SER A 142 -6.64 8.72 15.91
C SER A 142 -5.65 7.72 16.48
N LEU A 143 -5.76 7.24 17.72
CA LEU A 143 -4.94 6.13 18.25
C LEU A 143 -3.42 6.18 17.89
N GLY A 144 -2.82 7.38 17.92
CA GLY A 144 -1.40 7.60 17.60
C GLY A 144 -1.00 7.61 16.12
N SER A 145 -1.94 7.55 15.17
CA SER A 145 -1.65 7.58 13.72
C SER A 145 -2.73 8.29 12.91
N ARG A 146 -2.34 8.76 11.72
CA ARG A 146 -3.13 9.48 10.73
C ARG A 146 -3.59 8.59 9.57
N ALA A 147 -3.34 7.29 9.63
CA ALA A 147 -3.81 6.34 8.62
C ALA A 147 -5.34 6.17 8.66
N THR A 148 -5.95 6.21 7.47
CA THR A 148 -7.36 5.83 7.27
C THR A 148 -7.48 4.31 7.15
N ASP A 149 -8.25 3.69 8.04
CA ASP A 149 -8.65 2.27 7.97
C ASP A 149 -10.04 2.15 7.33
N LEU A 150 -10.13 1.53 6.15
CA LEU A 150 -11.38 1.38 5.42
C LEU A 150 -12.34 0.35 6.01
N LEU A 151 -11.84 -0.60 6.80
CA LEU A 151 -12.67 -1.62 7.42
C LEU A 151 -13.38 -1.07 8.64
N SER A 152 -12.64 -0.39 9.53
CA SER A 152 -13.19 0.14 10.78
C SER A 152 -13.72 1.57 10.68
N GLY A 153 -13.30 2.33 9.67
CA GLY A 153 -13.58 3.76 9.57
C GLY A 153 -12.73 4.63 10.51
N THR A 154 -11.69 4.06 11.14
CA THR A 154 -10.78 4.79 12.05
C THR A 154 -9.83 5.70 11.25
N GLY A 155 -9.52 6.87 11.81
CA GLY A 155 -8.62 7.85 11.20
C GLY A 155 -9.35 8.90 10.35
N PRO A 156 -8.62 9.67 9.53
CA PRO A 156 -9.21 10.66 8.65
C PRO A 156 -10.21 10.03 7.68
N ALA A 157 -11.28 10.76 7.36
CA ALA A 157 -12.27 10.32 6.39
C ALA A 157 -11.69 10.20 4.96
N LEU A 158 -12.39 9.47 4.10
CA LEU A 158 -12.10 9.45 2.66
C LEU A 158 -12.15 10.86 2.09
N LEU A 159 -11.15 11.22 1.29
CA LEU A 159 -11.04 12.57 0.75
C LEU A 159 -12.10 12.83 -0.33
N ARG A 160 -12.65 14.03 -0.30
CA ARG A 160 -13.65 14.56 -1.24
C ARG A 160 -13.18 15.88 -1.84
N SER A 161 -13.79 16.25 -2.96
CA SER A 161 -13.59 17.57 -3.53
C SER A 161 -13.97 18.66 -2.52
N GLY A 162 -13.08 19.63 -2.32
CA GLY A 162 -13.21 20.72 -1.35
C GLY A 162 -12.59 20.44 0.01
N ASP A 163 -12.16 19.20 0.30
CA ASP A 163 -11.48 18.92 1.56
C ASP A 163 -10.11 19.61 1.62
N THR A 164 -9.77 20.18 2.77
CA THR A 164 -8.44 20.72 3.05
C THR A 164 -7.72 19.90 4.10
N LEU A 165 -6.44 19.66 3.88
CA LEU A 165 -5.56 18.94 4.80
C LEU A 165 -4.44 19.87 5.26
N PRO A 166 -4.22 20.04 6.58
CA PRO A 166 -3.12 20.84 7.08
C PRO A 166 -1.78 20.17 6.75
N VAL A 167 -0.79 20.98 6.44
CA VAL A 167 0.59 20.58 6.16
C VAL A 167 1.50 21.15 7.25
N GLY A 168 2.29 20.30 7.90
CA GLY A 168 3.22 20.68 8.96
C GLY A 168 4.35 21.58 8.47
N ALA A 169 5.14 22.12 9.40
CA ALA A 169 6.33 22.89 9.08
C ALA A 169 7.49 21.97 8.64
N PRO A 170 8.33 22.37 7.66
CA PRO A 170 9.49 21.61 7.26
C PRO A 170 10.51 21.55 8.40
N GLU A 171 11.17 20.43 8.53
CA GLU A 171 12.34 20.29 9.39
C GLU A 171 13.61 20.13 8.54
N GLY A 172 14.72 20.69 9.03
CA GLY A 172 16.03 20.58 8.37
C GLY A 172 16.13 21.21 6.97
N PRO A 173 17.24 20.98 6.25
CA PRO A 173 17.39 21.37 4.86
C PRO A 173 16.64 20.44 3.90
N MET A 174 16.50 20.84 2.64
CA MET A 174 16.09 19.92 1.58
C MET A 174 17.20 18.88 1.31
N PRO A 175 16.85 17.62 1.03
CA PRO A 175 17.81 16.64 0.53
C PRO A 175 18.37 17.08 -0.82
N GLY A 176 19.67 16.89 -1.03
CA GLY A 176 20.33 17.12 -2.34
C GLY A 176 20.16 15.94 -3.29
N VAL A 177 18.91 15.51 -3.54
CA VAL A 177 18.57 14.38 -4.42
C VAL A 177 17.79 14.88 -5.62
N ASP A 178 18.29 14.64 -6.82
CA ASP A 178 17.61 15.05 -8.06
C ASP A 178 16.52 14.06 -8.47
N HIS A 179 16.78 12.76 -8.30
CA HIS A 179 15.89 11.67 -8.66
C HIS A 179 16.30 10.38 -7.95
N ALA A 180 15.32 9.56 -7.56
CA ALA A 180 15.53 8.24 -6.95
C ALA A 180 15.12 7.14 -7.93
N PRO A 181 16.08 6.47 -8.60
CA PRO A 181 15.76 5.39 -9.53
C PRO A 181 14.98 4.26 -8.86
N ARG A 182 13.88 3.83 -9.49
CA ARG A 182 13.10 2.68 -9.06
C ARG A 182 12.68 1.82 -10.26
N SER A 183 12.52 0.53 -10.00
CA SER A 183 11.85 -0.36 -10.93
C SER A 183 10.35 -0.08 -10.94
N ALA A 184 9.76 -0.05 -12.13
CA ALA A 184 8.31 -0.02 -12.26
C ALA A 184 7.70 -1.32 -11.68
N PRO A 185 6.47 -1.28 -11.15
CA PRO A 185 5.75 -2.49 -10.77
C PRO A 185 5.68 -3.49 -11.94
N PRO A 186 5.90 -4.79 -11.69
CA PRO A 186 5.93 -5.79 -12.75
C PRO A 186 4.53 -6.03 -13.33
N SER A 187 4.47 -6.65 -14.50
CA SER A 187 3.21 -7.12 -15.10
C SER A 187 2.73 -8.46 -14.53
N GLU A 188 3.61 -9.25 -13.94
CA GLU A 188 3.30 -10.46 -13.14
C GLU A 188 3.93 -10.35 -11.77
N PHE A 189 3.13 -10.52 -10.72
CA PHE A 189 3.54 -10.33 -9.33
C PHE A 189 3.92 -11.66 -8.72
N VAL A 190 5.18 -11.80 -8.32
CA VAL A 190 5.69 -13.01 -7.66
C VAL A 190 5.90 -12.71 -6.19
N LEU A 191 5.15 -13.38 -5.32
CA LEU A 191 5.20 -13.18 -3.88
C LEU A 191 5.73 -14.44 -3.18
N ARG A 192 6.73 -14.28 -2.32
CA ARG A 192 7.23 -15.35 -1.46
C ARG A 192 6.26 -15.60 -0.31
N VAL A 193 6.06 -16.86 0.05
CA VAL A 193 5.08 -17.30 1.06
C VAL A 193 5.72 -18.29 2.02
N TRP A 194 5.59 -18.01 3.32
CA TRP A 194 5.77 -18.99 4.37
C TRP A 194 4.55 -19.90 4.41
N LEU A 195 4.74 -21.20 4.23
CA LEU A 195 3.62 -22.15 4.27
C LEU A 195 3.10 -22.29 5.70
N GLY A 196 1.78 -22.44 5.84
CA GLY A 196 1.09 -22.56 7.12
C GLY A 196 0.58 -21.25 7.70
N PRO A 197 -0.04 -21.27 8.91
CA PRO A 197 -0.02 -22.37 9.88
C PRO A 197 -1.11 -23.44 9.70
N ARG A 198 -2.01 -23.29 8.72
CA ARG A 198 -3.13 -24.22 8.48
C ARG A 198 -3.02 -24.94 7.14
N ASP A 199 -1.80 -25.15 6.64
CA ASP A 199 -1.56 -25.94 5.44
C ASP A 199 -2.05 -27.39 5.60
N ASP A 200 -2.07 -27.90 6.84
CA ASP A 200 -2.65 -29.20 7.23
C ASP A 200 -4.17 -29.33 7.02
N TRP A 201 -4.86 -28.23 6.69
CA TRP A 201 -6.27 -28.22 6.31
C TRP A 201 -6.52 -28.48 4.83
N PHE A 202 -5.47 -28.52 4.01
CA PHE A 202 -5.58 -28.68 2.56
C PHE A 202 -5.06 -30.03 2.12
N GLU A 203 -5.58 -30.52 1.01
CA GLU A 203 -5.02 -31.69 0.36
C GLU A 203 -3.63 -31.36 -0.22
N GLU A 204 -2.73 -32.35 -0.24
CA GLU A 204 -1.39 -32.19 -0.83
C GLU A 204 -1.47 -31.66 -2.26
N ALA A 205 -2.40 -32.17 -3.07
CA ALA A 205 -2.62 -31.69 -4.44
C ALA A 205 -2.99 -30.19 -4.50
N SER A 206 -3.71 -29.67 -3.50
CA SER A 206 -4.05 -28.25 -3.41
C SER A 206 -2.85 -27.39 -2.99
N LEU A 207 -1.95 -27.91 -2.16
CA LEU A 207 -0.68 -27.22 -1.85
C LEU A 207 0.19 -27.12 -3.11
N GLN A 208 0.25 -28.18 -3.92
CA GLN A 208 0.94 -28.16 -5.22
C GLN A 208 0.31 -27.16 -6.19
N GLU A 209 -1.01 -27.20 -6.32
CA GLU A 209 -1.76 -26.28 -7.17
C GLU A 209 -1.55 -24.83 -6.73
N PHE A 210 -1.53 -24.54 -5.43
CA PHE A 210 -1.33 -23.19 -4.91
C PHE A 210 -0.04 -22.54 -5.39
N PHE A 211 1.07 -23.28 -5.40
CA PHE A 211 2.38 -22.79 -5.86
C PHE A 211 2.59 -22.93 -7.38
N GLY A 212 1.92 -23.89 -8.04
CA GLY A 212 2.04 -24.11 -9.48
C GLY A 212 1.15 -23.19 -10.33
N ALA A 213 0.00 -22.80 -9.78
CA ALA A 213 -1.00 -22.03 -10.49
C ALA A 213 -0.60 -20.55 -10.68
N ARG A 214 -1.29 -19.93 -11.63
CA ARG A 214 -1.33 -18.48 -11.79
C ARG A 214 -2.68 -18.00 -11.25
N TRP A 215 -2.63 -17.07 -10.32
CA TRP A 215 -3.79 -16.45 -9.69
C TRP A 215 -4.06 -15.09 -10.33
N GLU A 216 -5.29 -14.61 -10.25
CA GLU A 216 -5.68 -13.28 -10.71
C GLU A 216 -6.28 -12.47 -9.55
N ALA A 217 -5.84 -11.22 -9.38
CA ALA A 217 -6.49 -10.29 -8.46
C ALA A 217 -7.86 -9.87 -9.02
N THR A 218 -8.95 -10.18 -8.32
CA THR A 218 -10.29 -9.80 -8.80
C THR A 218 -10.60 -8.32 -8.56
N SER A 219 -11.61 -7.80 -9.24
CA SER A 219 -12.15 -6.44 -9.04
C SER A 219 -12.78 -6.19 -7.66
N LYS A 220 -12.97 -7.23 -6.85
CA LYS A 220 -13.47 -7.13 -5.46
C LYS A 220 -12.34 -6.90 -4.43
N SER A 221 -11.11 -6.70 -4.90
CA SER A 221 -9.92 -6.46 -4.07
C SER A 221 -9.88 -5.02 -3.55
N ASN A 222 -9.45 -4.83 -2.30
CA ASN A 222 -9.33 -3.52 -1.66
C ASN A 222 -8.21 -3.52 -0.60
N ARG A 223 -8.15 -2.50 0.26
CA ARG A 223 -7.14 -2.41 1.34
C ARG A 223 -7.28 -3.45 2.44
N VAL A 224 -8.44 -4.12 2.56
CA VAL A 224 -8.63 -5.24 3.49
C VAL A 224 -7.95 -6.49 2.96
N GLY A 225 -8.13 -6.80 1.68
CA GLY A 225 -7.45 -7.91 1.04
C GLY A 225 -7.64 -8.00 -0.46
N ILE A 226 -6.71 -8.71 -1.10
CA ILE A 226 -6.74 -9.07 -2.50
C ILE A 226 -7.45 -10.41 -2.63
N ARG A 227 -8.59 -10.41 -3.31
CA ARG A 227 -9.39 -11.61 -3.54
C ARG A 227 -8.89 -12.25 -4.82
N LEU A 228 -8.40 -13.48 -4.72
CA LEU A 228 -7.79 -14.19 -5.83
C LEU A 228 -8.83 -15.04 -6.58
N ALA A 229 -8.69 -15.10 -7.89
CA ALA A 229 -9.36 -16.05 -8.76
C ALA A 229 -8.34 -17.04 -9.32
N GLY A 230 -8.68 -18.33 -9.29
CA GLY A 230 -7.84 -19.42 -9.79
C GLY A 230 -8.48 -20.78 -9.52
N PRO A 231 -7.69 -21.87 -9.54
CA PRO A 231 -8.13 -23.20 -9.15
C PRO A 231 -8.69 -23.20 -7.71
N ALA A 232 -9.82 -23.86 -7.49
CA ALA A 232 -10.41 -23.94 -6.16
C ALA A 232 -9.64 -24.96 -5.29
N LEU A 233 -9.00 -24.47 -4.23
CA LEU A 233 -8.25 -25.31 -3.30
C LEU A 233 -9.19 -26.18 -2.47
N GLN A 234 -8.90 -27.48 -2.42
CA GLN A 234 -9.66 -28.47 -1.68
C GLN A 234 -9.13 -28.61 -0.26
N ARG A 235 -10.07 -28.61 0.69
CA ARG A 235 -9.76 -28.84 2.10
C ARG A 235 -9.80 -30.34 2.41
N SER A 236 -8.78 -30.83 3.10
CA SER A 236 -8.79 -32.16 3.72
C SER A 236 -9.62 -32.18 5.00
N ARG A 237 -9.91 -31.01 5.59
CA ARG A 237 -10.74 -30.83 6.79
C ARG A 237 -11.93 -29.91 6.53
N THR A 238 -13.13 -30.40 6.83
CA THR A 238 -14.40 -29.70 6.58
C THR A 238 -14.99 -29.00 7.81
N GLY A 239 -14.35 -29.14 8.97
CA GLY A 239 -14.81 -28.51 10.22
C GLY A 239 -14.69 -26.98 10.21
N GLU A 240 -15.19 -26.36 11.28
CA GLU A 240 -15.03 -24.92 11.52
C GLU A 240 -13.72 -24.64 12.27
N LEU A 241 -13.07 -23.53 11.93
CA LEU A 241 -11.88 -23.06 12.64
C LEU A 241 -12.32 -21.98 13.63
N PRO A 242 -12.02 -22.13 14.95
CA PRO A 242 -12.17 -21.03 15.89
C PRO A 242 -11.47 -19.76 15.38
N ALA A 243 -12.00 -18.59 15.71
CA ALA A 243 -11.39 -17.35 15.25
C ALA A 243 -9.97 -17.20 15.81
N GLU A 244 -9.01 -16.93 14.93
CA GLU A 244 -7.59 -16.79 15.26
C GLU A 244 -7.09 -15.39 14.87
N GLY A 245 -6.01 -14.94 15.52
CA GLY A 245 -5.38 -13.66 15.20
C GLY A 245 -4.83 -13.65 13.78
N MET A 246 -5.17 -12.62 13.01
CA MET A 246 -4.72 -12.44 11.63
C MET A 246 -3.55 -11.46 11.55
N VAL A 247 -2.73 -11.64 10.53
CA VAL A 247 -1.64 -10.73 10.19
C VAL A 247 -1.72 -10.32 8.73
N ARG A 248 -1.24 -9.12 8.42
CA ARG A 248 -1.00 -8.67 7.05
C ARG A 248 -0.14 -9.71 6.32
N GLY A 249 -0.53 -10.06 5.10
CA GLY A 249 0.13 -11.10 4.31
C GLY A 249 -0.50 -12.48 4.42
N ALA A 250 -1.39 -12.72 5.39
CA ALA A 250 -2.05 -14.01 5.52
C ALA A 250 -2.95 -14.31 4.30
N LEU A 251 -2.81 -15.51 3.75
CA LEU A 251 -3.61 -16.04 2.65
C LEU A 251 -4.71 -16.92 3.24
N GLN A 252 -5.83 -16.30 3.52
CA GLN A 252 -6.98 -17.00 4.08
C GLN A 252 -7.79 -17.65 2.96
N VAL A 253 -8.17 -18.92 3.11
CA VAL A 253 -8.94 -19.66 2.08
C VAL A 253 -10.34 -19.98 2.60
N PRO A 254 -11.40 -19.27 2.17
CA PRO A 254 -12.79 -19.56 2.51
C PRO A 254 -13.26 -20.90 1.92
N PRO A 255 -14.49 -21.36 2.24
CA PRO A 255 -15.03 -22.65 1.76
C PRO A 255 -15.12 -22.79 0.23
N ASN A 256 -15.11 -21.69 -0.51
CA ASN A 256 -15.11 -21.70 -1.98
C ASN A 256 -13.73 -22.04 -2.59
N GLY A 257 -12.69 -22.22 -1.76
CA GLY A 257 -11.34 -22.57 -2.21
C GLY A 257 -10.56 -21.42 -2.86
N GLN A 258 -11.09 -20.19 -2.86
CA GLN A 258 -10.47 -19.02 -3.50
C GLN A 258 -9.74 -18.16 -2.45
N PRO A 259 -8.40 -18.08 -2.45
CA PRO A 259 -7.68 -17.39 -1.40
C PRO A 259 -7.95 -15.87 -1.37
N VAL A 260 -7.83 -15.29 -0.18
CA VAL A 260 -7.81 -13.85 0.06
C VAL A 260 -6.51 -13.50 0.74
N LEU A 261 -5.67 -12.71 0.07
CA LEU A 261 -4.44 -12.17 0.63
C LEU A 261 -4.77 -10.91 1.45
N PHE A 262 -4.65 -10.99 2.77
CA PHE A 262 -4.91 -9.86 3.66
C PHE A 262 -3.87 -8.75 3.52
N LEU A 263 -4.35 -7.52 3.36
CA LEU A 263 -3.55 -6.31 3.24
C LEU A 263 -3.61 -5.48 4.54
N VAL A 264 -3.42 -4.17 4.48
CA VAL A 264 -3.19 -3.29 5.64
C VAL A 264 -4.39 -3.11 6.56
N ASP A 265 -5.61 -3.14 6.02
CA ASP A 265 -6.85 -2.95 6.78
C ASP A 265 -7.52 -4.30 7.11
N HIS A 266 -6.73 -5.38 7.21
CA HIS A 266 -7.22 -6.71 7.53
C HIS A 266 -7.89 -6.75 8.92
N PRO A 267 -8.92 -7.58 9.12
CA PRO A 267 -9.52 -7.74 10.45
C PRO A 267 -8.49 -8.32 11.42
N VAL A 268 -8.63 -8.01 12.72
CA VAL A 268 -7.73 -8.54 13.76
C VAL A 268 -7.82 -10.07 13.91
N THR A 269 -8.98 -10.64 13.59
CA THR A 269 -9.24 -12.07 13.70
C THR A 269 -9.95 -12.61 12.46
N GLY A 270 -9.83 -13.91 12.21
CA GLY A 270 -10.45 -14.59 11.08
C GLY A 270 -10.76 -16.04 11.40
N GLY A 271 -11.83 -16.58 10.78
CA GLY A 271 -12.34 -17.93 11.05
C GLY A 271 -12.14 -18.93 9.91
N TYR A 272 -11.30 -18.62 8.93
CA TYR A 272 -10.95 -19.55 7.85
C TYR A 272 -9.45 -19.89 7.89
N PRO A 273 -9.05 -21.10 7.45
CA PRO A 273 -7.67 -21.56 7.45
C PRO A 273 -6.79 -20.65 6.59
N VAL A 274 -5.62 -20.32 7.13
CA VAL A 274 -4.55 -19.60 6.46
C VAL A 274 -3.58 -20.62 5.88
N ILE A 275 -3.54 -20.72 4.54
CA ILE A 275 -2.64 -21.66 3.84
C ILE A 275 -1.17 -21.24 3.91
N GLY A 276 -0.93 -19.93 4.01
CA GLY A 276 0.41 -19.35 4.05
C GLY A 276 0.39 -17.86 4.39
N VAL A 277 1.56 -17.30 4.67
CA VAL A 277 1.74 -15.87 4.94
C VAL A 277 2.80 -15.32 3.98
N VAL A 278 2.45 -14.28 3.22
CA VAL A 278 3.38 -13.58 2.33
C VAL A 278 4.54 -12.99 3.14
N HIS A 279 5.76 -13.15 2.61
CA HIS A 279 6.98 -12.61 3.20
C HIS A 279 6.89 -11.09 3.35
N GLU A 280 7.36 -10.55 4.47
CA GLU A 280 7.17 -9.14 4.84
C GLU A 280 7.69 -8.15 3.78
N ASP A 281 8.88 -8.43 3.23
CA ASP A 281 9.50 -7.64 2.15
C ASP A 281 8.68 -7.58 0.85
N ASP A 282 7.77 -8.54 0.63
CA ASP A 282 6.94 -8.60 -0.58
C ASP A 282 5.57 -7.93 -0.36
N LEU A 283 5.25 -7.50 0.86
CA LEU A 283 3.99 -6.83 1.19
C LEU A 283 3.84 -5.45 0.53
N PRO A 284 4.89 -4.63 0.36
CA PRO A 284 4.79 -3.40 -0.42
C PRO A 284 4.47 -3.68 -1.90
N LEU A 285 5.07 -4.72 -2.48
CA LEU A 285 4.77 -5.17 -3.84
C LEU A 285 3.31 -5.66 -3.96
N ALA A 286 2.80 -6.37 -2.95
CA ALA A 286 1.38 -6.75 -2.92
C ALA A 286 0.45 -5.52 -2.92
N GLY A 287 0.86 -4.43 -2.27
CA GLY A 287 0.17 -3.14 -2.32
C GLY A 287 0.09 -2.49 -3.70
N GLN A 288 0.85 -2.98 -4.69
CA GLN A 288 0.83 -2.47 -6.06
C GLN A 288 0.03 -3.33 -7.04
N ILE A 289 -0.56 -4.45 -6.61
CA ILE A 289 -1.31 -5.36 -7.48
C ILE A 289 -2.65 -4.71 -7.90
N PRO A 290 -2.87 -4.38 -9.20
CA PRO A 290 -4.18 -3.94 -9.67
C PRO A 290 -5.12 -5.13 -9.93
N PRO A 291 -6.45 -4.91 -9.95
CA PRO A 291 -7.40 -5.88 -10.48
C PRO A 291 -7.03 -6.36 -11.89
N GLY A 292 -7.24 -7.65 -12.16
CA GLY A 292 -6.84 -8.35 -13.38
C GLY A 292 -5.35 -8.75 -13.41
N ALA A 293 -4.54 -8.30 -12.44
CA ALA A 293 -3.12 -8.63 -12.45
C ALA A 293 -2.88 -10.10 -12.10
N PRO A 294 -1.94 -10.74 -12.82
CA PRO A 294 -1.52 -12.09 -12.51
C PRO A 294 -0.54 -12.15 -11.34
N ILE A 295 -0.75 -13.14 -10.48
CA ILE A 295 0.02 -13.37 -9.26
C ILE A 295 0.51 -14.81 -9.26
N ARG A 296 1.75 -15.02 -8.82
CA ARG A 296 2.32 -16.34 -8.51
C ARG A 296 2.87 -16.33 -7.11
N PHE A 297 2.73 -17.45 -6.42
CA PHE A 297 3.33 -17.64 -5.10
C PHE A 297 4.53 -18.56 -5.20
N ARG A 298 5.56 -18.27 -4.40
CA ARG A 298 6.74 -19.13 -4.27
C ARG A 298 6.97 -19.44 -2.79
N PRO A 299 7.34 -20.67 -2.42
CA PRO A 299 7.68 -20.96 -1.04
C PRO A 299 8.95 -20.19 -0.64
N VAL A 300 9.03 -19.76 0.62
CA VAL A 300 10.29 -19.30 1.21
C VAL A 300 11.11 -20.55 1.56
N GLY A 301 12.17 -20.81 0.78
CA GLY A 301 13.03 -21.99 0.94
C GLY A 301 12.74 -23.09 -0.10
N ALA A 302 13.37 -24.26 0.08
CA ALA A 302 13.09 -25.41 -0.77
C ALA A 302 11.65 -25.90 -0.51
N PRO A 303 10.88 -26.28 -1.56
CA PRO A 303 9.53 -26.80 -1.37
C PRO A 303 9.53 -27.97 -0.37
N LEU A 304 8.62 -27.93 0.60
CA LEU A 304 8.52 -28.94 1.67
C LEU A 304 7.96 -30.29 1.20
N TRP A 305 7.52 -30.38 -0.05
CA TRP A 305 7.01 -31.62 -0.62
C TRP A 305 8.11 -32.35 -1.38
N PRO A 306 8.24 -33.68 -1.22
CA PRO A 306 9.20 -34.45 -1.99
C PRO A 306 8.84 -34.32 -3.47
N THR A 307 9.73 -33.71 -4.26
CA THR A 307 9.66 -33.79 -5.72
C THR A 307 9.68 -35.26 -6.09
N ARG A 308 8.54 -35.84 -6.46
CA ARG A 308 8.52 -37.20 -7.01
C ARG A 308 9.47 -37.21 -8.21
N PRO A 309 10.45 -38.13 -8.28
CA PRO A 309 11.25 -38.26 -9.47
C PRO A 309 10.31 -38.60 -10.64
N PRO A 310 10.65 -38.19 -11.88
CA PRO A 310 9.86 -38.53 -13.06
C PRO A 310 9.62 -40.05 -13.10
N PRO A 311 8.45 -40.52 -13.57
CA PRO A 311 8.15 -41.94 -13.61
C PRO A 311 9.22 -42.68 -14.42
N GLY A 312 10.05 -43.50 -13.74
CA GLY A 312 11.12 -44.28 -14.36
C GLY A 312 12.44 -44.37 -13.57
N CYS A 313 12.70 -43.49 -12.60
CA CYS A 313 13.91 -43.59 -11.77
C CYS A 313 13.70 -44.55 -10.58
N ARG A 314 14.30 -45.74 -10.63
CA ARG A 314 14.47 -46.61 -9.45
C ARG A 314 15.66 -46.13 -8.61
N PRO A 315 15.62 -46.21 -7.27
CA PRO A 315 16.76 -45.86 -6.44
C PRO A 315 17.91 -46.87 -6.65
N PRO A 316 19.18 -46.43 -6.52
CA PRO A 316 20.32 -47.33 -6.61
C PRO A 316 20.31 -48.34 -5.45
N CYS A 317 20.65 -49.58 -5.77
CA CYS A 317 20.83 -50.68 -4.81
C CYS A 317 21.98 -50.43 -3.85
#